data_AF-A0A0M2XTC7-F1
#
_entry.id   AF-A0A0M2XTC7-F1
#
_cell.length_a   1.000
_cell.length_b   1.000
_cell.length_c   1.000
_cell.angle_alpha   90.00
_cell.angle_beta   90.00
_cell.angle_gamma   90.00
#
_symmetry.space_group_name_H-M   'P 1'
#
loop_
_entity.id
_entity.type
_entity.pdbx_description
1 polymer ?
#
loop_
_entity_poly.entity_id
_entity_poly.type
_entity_poly.pdbx_seq_one_letter_code
_entity_poly.pdbx_strand_id
1 'polypeptide(L)'
;MLPFTQSSLAKIEEFFKEQGYKVRYEKGSFRTGACMLQTTKVVVVNKFSNLEIKIQSLWNILLDIEIDPEAISEKLLPLYEDVLKSKIVA
;
A
#
# COMPACT_ATOMS: atom_id res chain seq x y z
N MET A 1 -6.42 -10.67 -8.25
CA MET A 1 -5.63 -9.57 -8.84
C MET A 1 -6.47 -8.31 -8.82
N LEU A 2 -6.05 -7.30 -8.06
CA LEU A 2 -6.73 -6.01 -8.05
C LEU A 2 -6.59 -5.32 -9.41
N PRO A 3 -7.66 -4.75 -9.97
CA PRO A 3 -7.57 -4.01 -11.22
C PRO A 3 -6.72 -2.75 -11.02
N PHE A 4 -5.84 -2.42 -11.97
CA PHE A 4 -5.01 -1.22 -11.91
C PHE A 4 -5.83 0.04 -12.23
N THR A 5 -6.65 0.47 -11.28
CA THR A 5 -7.53 1.65 -11.41
C THR A 5 -7.28 2.65 -10.30
N GLN A 6 -7.69 3.90 -10.51
CA GLN A 6 -7.57 4.95 -9.50
C GLN A 6 -8.33 4.61 -8.22
N SER A 7 -9.45 3.89 -8.35
CA SER A 7 -10.24 3.37 -7.23
C SER A 7 -9.46 2.34 -6.40
N SER A 8 -8.70 1.45 -7.05
CA SER A 8 -7.84 0.49 -6.35
C SER A 8 -6.70 1.18 -5.62
N LEU A 9 -6.09 2.20 -6.24
CA LEU A 9 -5.07 3.01 -5.56
C LEU A 9 -5.64 3.67 -4.30
N ALA A 10 -6.79 4.32 -4.41
CA ALA A 10 -7.45 4.98 -3.28
C ALA A 10 -7.77 4.01 -2.13
N LYS A 11 -8.23 2.79 -2.45
CA LYS A 11 -8.47 1.74 -1.43
C LYS A 11 -7.20 1.34 -0.70
N ILE A 12 -6.08 1.20 -1.40
CA ILE A 12 -4.79 0.87 -0.79
C ILE A 12 -4.30 2.02 0.09
N GLU A 13 -4.46 3.26 -0.36
CA GLU A 13 -4.12 4.45 0.45
C GLU A 13 -4.98 4.54 1.72
N GLU A 14 -6.27 4.25 1.61
CA GLU A 14 -7.18 4.19 2.76
C GLU A 14 -6.78 3.09 3.74
N PHE A 15 -6.39 1.93 3.23
CA PHE A 15 -5.87 0.83 4.05
C PHE A 15 -4.63 1.25 4.84
N PHE A 16 -3.65 1.84 4.17
CA PHE A 16 -2.46 2.37 4.86
C PHE A 16 -2.86 3.37 5.95
N LYS A 17 -3.84 4.24 5.69
CA LYS A 17 -4.33 5.21 6.67
C LYS A 17 -4.97 4.54 7.89
N GLU A 18 -5.79 3.51 7.70
CA GLU A 18 -6.39 2.72 8.78
C GLU A 18 -5.32 2.02 9.63
N GLN A 19 -4.25 1.54 8.98
CA GLN A 19 -3.07 0.97 9.64
C GLN A 19 -2.16 2.01 10.32
N GLY A 20 -2.53 3.29 10.28
CA GLY A 20 -1.77 4.40 10.87
C GLY A 20 -0.58 4.86 10.03
N TYR A 21 -0.47 4.42 8.77
CA TYR A 21 0.54 4.86 7.82
C TYR A 21 0.09 6.08 7.03
N LYS A 22 1.03 6.96 6.69
CA LYS A 22 0.79 8.11 5.80
C LYS A 22 1.45 7.89 4.46
N VAL A 23 0.65 7.83 3.39
CA VAL A 23 1.16 7.80 2.01
C VAL A 23 1.47 9.22 1.54
N ARG A 24 2.69 9.45 1.02
CA ARG A 24 3.15 10.73 0.46
C ARG A 24 3.74 10.54 -0.92
N TYR A 25 3.46 11.48 -1.81
CA TYR A 25 4.00 11.49 -3.17
C TYR A 25 5.12 12.50 -3.29
N GLU A 26 6.35 12.02 -3.47
CA GLU A 26 7.53 12.88 -3.50
C GLU A 26 8.30 12.79 -4.82
N LYS A 27 9.09 13.84 -5.09
CA LYS A 27 10.08 13.83 -6.17
C LYS A 27 11.34 13.13 -5.67
N GLY A 28 11.52 11.85 -5.99
CA GLY A 28 12.72 11.11 -5.61
C GLY A 28 13.06 9.99 -6.60
N SER A 29 14.35 9.73 -6.79
CA SER A 29 14.83 8.55 -7.52
C SER A 29 14.79 7.34 -6.57
N PHE A 30 13.57 6.87 -6.28
CA PHE A 30 13.38 5.62 -5.55
C PHE A 30 13.66 4.48 -6.53
N ARG A 31 14.81 3.81 -6.41
CA ARG A 31 15.20 2.68 -7.29
C ARG A 31 14.15 1.57 -7.35
N THR A 32 13.33 1.45 -6.31
CA THR A 32 12.24 0.48 -6.14
C THR A 32 10.83 1.07 -6.33
N GLY A 33 10.70 2.34 -6.75
CA GLY A 33 9.40 3.00 -6.98
C GLY A 33 8.72 3.57 -5.72
N ALA A 34 8.97 2.99 -4.54
CA ALA A 34 8.55 3.52 -3.25
C ALA A 34 9.52 3.13 -2.10
N CYS A 35 9.43 3.85 -0.98
CA CYS A 35 10.19 3.61 0.25
C CYS A 35 9.28 3.76 1.46
N MET A 36 9.46 2.90 2.48
CA MET A 36 8.78 3.01 3.77
C MET A 36 9.74 3.49 4.85
N LEU A 37 9.28 4.46 5.65
CA LEU A 37 9.87 4.85 6.91
C LEU A 37 9.13 4.17 8.05
N GLN A 38 9.68 3.06 8.55
CA GLN A 38 9.09 2.25 9.63
C GLN A 38 8.92 3.06 10.93
N THR A 39 9.90 3.88 11.30
CA THR A 39 9.89 4.70 12.53
C THR A 39 8.77 5.73 12.57
N THR A 40 8.42 6.32 11.41
CA THR A 40 7.38 7.36 11.32
C THR A 40 6.08 6.85 10.71
N LYS A 41 6.00 5.57 10.35
CA LYS A 41 4.91 4.97 9.56
C LYS A 41 4.55 5.82 8.34
N VAL A 42 5.56 6.22 7.55
CA VAL A 42 5.34 7.01 6.32
C VAL A 42 5.75 6.19 5.10
N VAL A 43 4.86 6.09 4.13
CA VAL A 43 5.12 5.45 2.83
C VAL A 43 5.31 6.55 1.80
N VAL A 44 6.45 6.57 1.15
CA VAL A 44 6.79 7.57 0.12
C VAL A 44 6.80 6.90 -1.25
N VAL A 45 5.95 7.38 -2.14
CA VAL A 45 5.79 6.89 -3.51
C VAL A 45 6.32 7.93 -4.49
N ASN A 46 7.02 7.49 -5.53
CA ASN A 46 7.45 8.40 -6.59
C ASN A 46 6.25 9.01 -7.31
N LYS A 47 6.14 10.33 -7.32
CA LYS A 47 5.02 11.02 -7.97
C LYS A 47 5.00 10.88 -9.49
N PHE A 48 6.17 10.67 -10.11
CA PHE A 48 6.32 10.51 -11.57
C PHE A 48 6.00 9.09 -12.05
N SER A 49 5.80 8.14 -11.14
CA SER A 49 5.40 6.78 -11.49
C SER A 49 3.98 6.75 -12.06
N ASN A 50 3.77 5.88 -13.05
CA ASN A 50 2.45 5.56 -13.58
C ASN A 50 1.60 4.82 -12.54
N LEU A 51 0.29 4.78 -12.77
CA LEU A 51 -0.68 4.20 -11.83
C LEU A 51 -0.36 2.74 -11.48
N GLU A 52 -0.04 1.91 -12.48
CA GLU A 52 0.35 0.52 -12.28
C GLU A 52 1.56 0.38 -11.33
N ILE A 53 2.63 1.14 -11.59
CA ILE A 53 3.84 1.16 -10.76
C ILE A 53 3.52 1.61 -9.34
N LYS A 54 2.65 2.63 -9.17
CA LYS A 54 2.23 3.12 -7.85
C LYS A 54 1.50 2.02 -7.06
N ILE A 55 0.53 1.36 -7.69
CA ILE A 55 -0.23 0.27 -7.07
C ILE A 55 0.71 -0.88 -6.70
N GLN A 56 1.57 -1.31 -7.61
CA GLN A 56 2.49 -2.42 -7.36
C GLN A 56 3.50 -2.08 -6.24
N SER A 57 4.00 -0.84 -6.22
CA SER A 57 4.92 -0.39 -5.17
C SER A 57 4.24 -0.39 -3.80
N LEU A 58 3.02 0.16 -3.72
CA LEU A 58 2.23 0.16 -2.49
C LEU A 58 1.84 -1.26 -2.06
N TRP A 59 1.49 -2.13 -2.99
CA TRP A 59 1.15 -3.52 -2.72
C TRP A 59 2.32 -4.28 -2.08
N ASN A 60 3.52 -4.16 -2.67
CA ASN A 60 4.72 -4.79 -2.12
C ASN A 60 5.01 -4.31 -0.70
N ILE A 61 4.87 -3.00 -0.46
CA ILE A 61 5.02 -2.41 0.86
C ILE A 61 3.96 -2.94 1.84
N LEU A 62 2.73 -3.12 1.36
CA LEU A 62 1.61 -3.59 2.16
C LEU A 62 1.76 -5.07 2.57
N LEU A 63 2.48 -5.87 1.77
CA LEU A 63 2.89 -7.23 2.15
C LEU A 63 3.97 -7.24 3.24
N ASP A 64 4.77 -6.18 3.33
CA ASP A 64 5.89 -6.07 4.28
C ASP A 64 5.48 -5.46 5.63
N ILE A 65 4.37 -4.70 5.70
CA ILE A 65 3.89 -4.14 6.96
C ILE A 65 3.28 -5.18 7.89
N GLU A 66 3.40 -4.90 9.19
CA GLU A 66 2.49 -5.45 10.19
C GLU A 66 1.11 -4.83 10.01
N ILE A 67 0.11 -5.70 9.90
CA ILE A 67 -1.28 -5.33 9.71
C ILE A 67 -2.02 -5.65 11.01
N ASP A 68 -2.69 -4.64 11.56
CA ASP A 68 -3.61 -4.75 12.67
C ASP A 68 -5.03 -5.00 12.15
N PRO A 69 -5.58 -6.22 12.29
CA PRO A 69 -6.92 -6.54 11.82
C PRO A 69 -8.03 -5.80 12.58
N GLU A 70 -7.77 -5.32 13.80
CA GLU A 70 -8.76 -4.60 14.60
C GLU A 70 -8.97 -3.16 14.08
N ALA A 71 -7.98 -2.61 13.38
CA ALA A 71 -8.02 -1.27 12.80
C ALA A 71 -8.69 -1.22 11.41
N ILE A 72 -9.05 -2.36 10.82
CA ILE A 72 -9.57 -2.46 9.45
C ILE A 72 -11.09 -2.31 9.43
N SER A 73 -11.61 -1.43 8.57
CA SER A 73 -13.05 -1.32 8.35
C SER A 73 -13.60 -2.45 7.46
N GLU A 74 -14.88 -2.77 7.63
CA GLU A 74 -15.56 -3.82 6.86
C GLU A 74 -15.41 -3.68 5.34
N LYS A 75 -15.27 -2.44 4.86
CA LYS A 75 -15.11 -2.11 3.44
C LYS A 75 -13.77 -2.56 2.86
N LEU A 76 -12.75 -2.68 3.71
CA LEU A 76 -11.40 -3.06 3.34
C LEU A 76 -11.05 -4.51 3.70
N LEU A 77 -11.95 -5.25 4.37
CA LEU A 77 -11.84 -6.69 4.57
C LEU A 77 -11.52 -7.49 3.29
N PRO A 78 -12.16 -7.27 2.13
CA PRO A 78 -11.80 -8.01 0.92
C PRO A 78 -10.35 -7.72 0.47
N LEU A 79 -9.86 -6.50 0.68
CA LEU A 79 -8.47 -6.15 0.40
C LEU A 79 -7.53 -6.87 1.38
N TYR A 80 -7.89 -6.91 2.67
CA TYR A 80 -7.13 -7.62 3.70
C TYR A 80 -7.01 -9.11 3.40
N GLU A 81 -8.10 -9.77 3.00
CA GLU A 81 -8.08 -11.19 2.62
C GLU A 81 -7.15 -11.46 1.43
N ASP A 82 -7.17 -10.59 0.40
CA ASP A 82 -6.29 -10.71 -0.76
C ASP A 82 -4.80 -10.58 -0.37
N VAL A 83 -4.53 -9.70 0.59
CA VAL A 83 -3.18 -9.46 1.13
C VAL A 83 -2.71 -10.67 1.93
N LEU A 84 -3.55 -11.22 2.81
CA LEU A 84 -3.25 -12.43 3.57
C LEU A 84 -2.96 -13.61 2.63
N LYS A 85 -3.80 -13.82 1.61
CA LYS A 85 -3.57 -14.85 0.59
C LYS A 85 -2.23 -14.67 -0.12
N SER A 86 -1.84 -13.43 -0.38
CA SER A 86 -0.58 -13.13 -1.08
C SER A 86 0.65 -13.29 -0.17
N LYS A 87 0.54 -13.02 1.14
CA LYS A 87 1.62 -13.31 2.10
C LYS A 87 1.88 -14.81 2.28
N ILE A 88 0.83 -15.65 2.17
CA ILE A 88 0.95 -17.12 2.36
C ILE A 88 1.68 -17.79 1.18
N VAL A 89 1.70 -17.17 0.01
CA VAL A 89 2.25 -17.73 -1.24
C VAL A 89 3.70 -17.24 -1.51
N ALA A 90 4.24 -16.35 -0.67
CA ALA A 90 5.56 -15.74 -0.82
C ALA A 90 6.64 -16.45 0.02
#